data_AF-A0A9D5PCI3-F1
#
_entry.id   AF-A0A9D5PCI3-F1
#
_cell.length_a   1.000
_cell.length_b   1.000
_cell.length_c   1.000
_cell.angle_alpha   90.00
_cell.angle_beta   90.00
_cell.angle_gamma   90.00
#
_symmetry.space_group_name_H-M   'P 1'
#
loop_
_entity.id
_entity.type
_entity.pdbx_description
1 polymer ?
#
loop_
_entity_poly.entity_id
_entity_poly.type
_entity_poly.pdbx_seq_one_letter_code
_entity_poly.pdbx_strand_id
1 'polypeptide(L)'
;MKVLMNHIYEFKKGVRQMVLFTCNRRYEQFTTQRLQHQGIDCVVQPAGRENINVYFGRRECLDAIRLFVTRPLNELSPEEDFILGAMLGYDICTQCERYCQRKKIG
;
A
#
# COMPACT_ATOMS: atom_id res chain seq x y z
N MET A 1 16.15 4.37 -3.78
CA MET A 1 15.59 4.34 -5.15
C MET A 1 15.63 3.00 -5.85
N LYS A 2 16.66 2.16 -5.68
CA LYS A 2 16.66 0.79 -6.24
C LYS A 2 15.41 -0.02 -5.86
N VAL A 3 14.98 0.09 -4.60
CA VAL A 3 13.76 -0.56 -4.08
C VAL A 3 12.50 -0.12 -4.83
N LEU A 4 12.29 1.19 -5.03
CA LEU A 4 11.16 1.71 -5.81
C LEU A 4 11.14 1.14 -7.24
N MET A 5 12.31 1.09 -7.90
CA MET A 5 12.39 0.55 -9.26
C MET A 5 12.05 -0.95 -9.29
N ASN A 6 12.48 -1.71 -8.29
CA ASN A 6 12.11 -3.11 -8.15
C ASN A 6 10.59 -3.28 -7.99
N HIS A 7 9.96 -2.48 -7.15
CA HIS A 7 8.51 -2.55 -6.98
C HIS A 7 7.72 -2.16 -8.23
N ILE A 8 8.18 -1.14 -8.99
CA ILE A 8 7.59 -0.79 -10.28
C ILE A 8 7.71 -1.95 -11.27
N TYR A 9 8.86 -2.64 -11.27
CA TYR A 9 9.08 -3.80 -12.11
C TYR A 9 8.14 -4.96 -11.74
N GLU A 10 8.02 -5.30 -10.45
CA GLU A 10 7.12 -6.34 -9.94
C GLU A 10 5.65 -6.05 -10.30
N PHE A 11 5.21 -4.80 -10.11
CA PHE A 11 3.87 -4.37 -10.50
C PHE A 11 3.63 -4.56 -12.00
N LYS A 12 4.55 -4.10 -12.85
CA LYS A 12 4.44 -4.26 -14.31
C LYS A 12 4.46 -5.71 -14.79
N LYS A 13 5.07 -6.61 -14.02
CA LYS A 13 5.06 -8.06 -14.28
C LYS A 13 3.80 -8.75 -13.75
N GLY A 14 2.91 -8.04 -13.07
CA GLY A 14 1.68 -8.59 -12.52
C GLY A 14 1.88 -9.44 -11.26
N VAL A 15 3.03 -9.31 -10.59
CA VAL A 15 3.30 -10.04 -9.34
C VAL A 15 2.34 -9.62 -8.23
N ARG A 16 1.98 -8.33 -8.20
CA ARG A 16 1.01 -7.76 -7.25
C ARG A 16 0.16 -6.72 -7.95
N GLN A 17 -1.11 -6.62 -7.55
CA GLN A 17 -2.04 -5.64 -8.13
C GLN A 17 -1.84 -4.24 -7.56
N MET A 18 -1.23 -4.14 -6.38
CA MET A 18 -0.94 -2.88 -5.70
C MET A 18 0.30 -3.03 -4.82
N VAL A 19 1.04 -1.94 -4.66
CA VAL A 19 2.23 -1.85 -3.83
C VAL A 19 2.07 -0.71 -2.83
N LEU A 20 2.50 -0.95 -1.60
CA LEU A 20 2.79 0.07 -0.60
C LEU A 20 4.31 0.28 -0.53
N PHE A 21 4.77 1.48 -0.84
CA PHE A 21 6.17 1.87 -0.69
C PHE A 21 6.28 3.02 0.31
N THR A 22 6.93 2.78 1.45
CA THR A 22 7.21 3.81 2.45
C THR A 22 8.57 4.45 2.19
N CYS A 23 8.62 5.78 2.13
CA CYS A 23 9.87 6.51 1.96
C CYS A 23 9.85 7.86 2.68
N ASN A 24 11.02 8.49 2.83
CA ASN A 24 11.08 9.83 3.39
C ASN A 24 10.41 10.85 2.45
N ARG A 25 9.68 11.81 3.02
CA ARG A 25 8.89 12.82 2.32
C ARG A 25 9.71 13.64 1.31
N ARG A 26 11.01 13.82 1.53
CA ARG A 26 11.91 14.45 0.55
C ARG A 26 11.93 13.76 -0.81
N TYR A 27 11.52 12.49 -0.88
CA TYR A 27 11.45 11.69 -2.10
C TYR A 27 10.06 11.65 -2.73
N GLU A 28 9.07 12.35 -2.17
CA GLU A 28 7.69 12.36 -2.65
C GLU A 28 7.62 12.75 -4.13
N GLN A 29 8.15 13.93 -4.46
CA GLN A 29 8.13 14.47 -5.82
C GLN A 29 8.80 13.55 -6.84
N PHE A 30 9.99 13.02 -6.50
CA PHE A 30 10.67 12.07 -7.38
C PHE A 30 9.82 10.82 -7.61
N THR A 31 9.24 10.28 -6.54
CA THR A 31 8.48 9.02 -6.59
C THR A 31 7.21 9.18 -7.43
N THR A 32 6.44 10.25 -7.20
CA THR A 32 5.20 10.52 -7.92
C THR A 32 5.45 10.84 -9.40
N GLN A 33 6.44 11.69 -9.72
CA GLN A 33 6.81 11.97 -11.11
C GLN A 33 7.26 10.71 -11.85
N ARG A 34 8.04 9.85 -11.18
CA ARG A 34 8.51 8.60 -11.78
C ARG A 34 7.37 7.64 -12.07
N LEU A 35 6.38 7.53 -11.19
CA LEU A 35 5.18 6.71 -11.41
C LEU A 35 4.32 7.29 -12.54
N GLN A 36 4.12 8.62 -12.54
CA GLN A 36 3.37 9.32 -13.58
C GLN A 36 4.00 9.14 -14.97
N HIS A 37 5.32 9.27 -15.10
CA HIS A 37 6.04 9.00 -16.37
C HIS A 37 5.89 7.55 -16.87
N GLN A 38 5.51 6.62 -15.99
CA GLN A 38 5.26 5.23 -16.33
C GLN A 38 3.77 4.94 -16.55
N GLY A 39 2.89 5.96 -16.45
CA GLY A 39 1.44 5.82 -16.53
C GLY A 39 0.83 5.05 -15.35
N ILE A 40 1.47 5.11 -14.17
CA ILE A 40 1.02 4.38 -12.98
C ILE A 40 0.39 5.38 -12.00
N ASP A 41 -0.89 5.15 -11.69
CA ASP A 41 -1.62 5.91 -10.69
C ASP A 41 -1.08 5.64 -9.28
N CYS A 42 -1.16 6.66 -8.41
CA CYS A 42 -0.75 6.51 -7.02
C CYS A 42 -1.59 7.35 -6.04
N VAL A 43 -1.50 6.98 -4.76
CA VAL A 43 -2.05 7.69 -3.61
C VAL A 43 -0.93 7.88 -2.60
N VAL A 44 -0.73 9.12 -2.14
CA VAL A 44 0.29 9.46 -1.15
C VAL A 44 -0.37 9.80 0.17
N GLN A 45 0.16 9.27 1.27
CA GLN A 45 -0.34 9.52 2.61
C GLN A 45 0.81 9.74 3.60
N PRO A 46 0.65 10.62 4.60
CA PRO A 46 1.62 10.76 5.68
C PRO A 46 1.78 9.45 6.47
N ALA A 47 3.02 9.08 6.77
CA ALA A 47 3.39 7.92 7.57
C ALA A 47 4.27 8.33 8.75
N GLY A 48 3.83 9.38 9.46
CA GLY A 48 4.61 10.08 10.49
C GLY A 48 5.07 11.47 10.01
N ARG A 49 6.07 12.04 10.69
CA ARG A 49 6.56 13.39 10.41
C ARG A 49 7.35 13.48 9.10
N GLU A 50 8.30 12.56 8.95
CA GLU A 50 9.30 12.60 7.88
C GLU A 50 9.05 11.57 6.78
N ASN A 51 8.10 10.67 6.97
CA ASN A 51 7.84 9.55 6.04
C ASN A 51 6.45 9.66 5.42
N ILE A 52 6.33 9.12 4.23
CA ILE A 52 5.10 8.98 3.48
C ILE A 52 4.93 7.51 3.04
N ASN A 53 3.69 7.09 2.94
CA ASN A 53 3.27 5.89 2.25
C ASN A 53 2.84 6.27 0.83
N VAL A 54 3.45 5.64 -0.16
CA VAL A 54 3.05 5.76 -1.56
C VAL A 54 2.42 4.45 -2.00
N TYR A 55 1.12 4.46 -2.18
CA TYR A 55 0.36 3.35 -2.76
C TYR A 55 0.32 3.53 -4.26
N PHE A 56 0.66 2.51 -5.04
CA PHE A 56 0.51 2.56 -6.49
C PHE A 56 0.07 1.19 -7.02
N GLY A 57 -0.73 1.17 -8.07
CA GLY A 57 -1.32 -0.07 -8.53
C GLY A 57 -2.51 0.11 -9.46
N ARG A 58 -3.34 -0.93 -9.50
CA ARG A 58 -4.65 -0.94 -10.17
C ARG A 58 -5.55 0.13 -9.57
N ARG A 59 -6.26 0.87 -10.44
CA ARG A 59 -7.11 1.99 -10.05
C ARG A 59 -8.21 1.57 -9.08
N GLU A 60 -8.77 0.38 -9.27
CA GLU A 60 -9.79 -0.23 -8.43
C GLU A 60 -9.29 -0.42 -6.98
N CYS A 61 -8.04 -0.84 -6.81
CA CYS A 61 -7.40 -0.97 -5.49
C CYS A 61 -7.12 0.40 -4.86
N LEU A 62 -6.68 1.38 -5.65
CA LEU A 62 -6.41 2.73 -5.17
C LEU A 62 -7.69 3.45 -4.73
N ASP A 63 -8.78 3.28 -5.47
CA ASP A 63 -10.10 3.82 -5.13
C ASP A 63 -10.62 3.20 -3.82
N ALA A 64 -10.43 1.90 -3.62
CA ALA A 64 -10.77 1.25 -2.35
C ALA A 64 -9.93 1.79 -1.18
N ILE A 65 -8.60 1.90 -1.34
CA ILE A 65 -7.71 2.42 -0.29
C ILE A 65 -8.10 3.83 0.17
N ARG A 66 -8.51 4.70 -0.76
CA ARG A 66 -8.95 6.07 -0.44
C ARG A 66 -10.11 6.13 0.54
N LEU A 67 -10.93 5.08 0.61
CA LEU A 67 -12.12 5.04 1.46
C LEU A 67 -11.79 4.76 2.93
N PHE A 68 -10.82 3.87 3.20
CA PHE A 68 -10.60 3.37 4.56
C PHE A 68 -9.19 3.64 5.12
N VAL A 69 -8.20 3.89 4.27
CA VAL A 69 -6.86 4.29 4.73
C VAL A 69 -6.84 5.81 4.93
N THR A 70 -7.67 6.32 5.84
CA THR A 70 -7.73 7.76 6.17
C THR A 70 -7.02 8.08 7.49
N ARG A 71 -6.48 7.03 8.13
CA ARG A 71 -5.84 7.03 9.45
C ARG A 71 -4.55 6.21 9.41
N PRO A 72 -3.67 6.34 10.43
CA PRO A 72 -2.49 5.50 10.57
C PRO A 72 -2.81 4.00 10.45
N LEU A 73 -1.93 3.23 9.80
CA LEU A 73 -2.16 1.81 9.51
C LEU A 73 -2.37 0.94 10.77
N ASN A 74 -1.79 1.34 11.90
CA ASN A 74 -1.95 0.67 13.19
C ASN A 74 -3.35 0.87 13.81
N GLU A 75 -4.15 1.79 13.28
CA GLU A 75 -5.52 2.08 13.75
C GLU A 75 -6.60 1.44 12.86
N LEU A 76 -6.20 0.72 11.80
CA LEU A 76 -7.15 0.00 10.95
C LEU A 76 -7.85 -1.12 11.71
N SER A 77 -9.13 -1.33 11.44
CA SER A 77 -9.86 -2.47 11.97
C SER A 77 -9.25 -3.80 11.47
N PRO A 78 -9.53 -4.93 12.13
CA PRO A 78 -9.12 -6.24 11.61
C PRO A 78 -9.57 -6.49 10.17
N GLU A 79 -10.78 -6.07 9.80
CA GLU A 79 -11.33 -6.19 8.44
C GLU A 79 -10.60 -5.30 7.44
N GLU A 80 -10.34 -4.04 7.79
CA GLU A 80 -9.62 -3.10 6.92
C GLU A 80 -8.18 -3.55 6.66
N ASP A 81 -7.50 -4.04 7.70
CA ASP A 81 -6.16 -4.63 7.59
C ASP A 81 -6.17 -5.94 6.79
N PHE A 82 -7.24 -6.74 6.91
CA PHE A 82 -7.44 -7.90 6.06
C PHE A 82 -7.49 -7.51 4.58
N ILE A 83 -8.37 -6.55 4.24
CA ILE A 83 -8.57 -6.06 2.88
C ILE A 83 -7.28 -5.44 2.34
N LEU A 84 -6.59 -4.61 3.14
CA LEU A 84 -5.31 -4.03 2.77
C LEU A 84 -4.27 -5.12 2.45
N GLY A 85 -4.10 -6.11 3.31
CA GLY A 85 -3.12 -7.17 3.10
C GLY A 85 -3.43 -8.04 1.89
N ALA A 86 -4.70 -8.35 1.64
CA ALA A 86 -5.13 -9.06 0.44
C ALA A 86 -4.79 -8.25 -0.84
N MET A 87 -5.06 -6.94 -0.86
CA MET A 87 -4.70 -6.07 -2.00
C MET A 87 -3.19 -5.95 -2.21
N LEU A 88 -2.39 -6.02 -1.14
CA LEU A 88 -0.92 -6.06 -1.20
C LEU A 88 -0.36 -7.42 -1.63
N GLY A 89 -1.23 -8.41 -1.88
CA GLY A 89 -0.87 -9.73 -2.37
C GLY A 89 -0.38 -10.69 -1.28
N TYR A 90 -0.73 -10.46 -0.01
CA TYR A 90 -0.51 -11.47 1.02
C TYR A 90 -1.45 -12.66 0.81
N ASP A 91 -0.95 -13.83 1.20
CA ASP A 91 -1.73 -15.06 1.16
C ASP A 91 -3.00 -14.95 2.03
N ILE A 92 -4.10 -15.46 1.49
CA ILE A 92 -5.43 -15.34 2.11
C ILE A 92 -5.50 -16.13 3.41
N CYS A 93 -4.89 -17.33 3.47
CA CYS A 93 -4.88 -18.13 4.69
C CYS A 93 -4.10 -17.43 5.81
N THR A 94 -2.94 -16.85 5.48
CA THR A 94 -2.14 -16.06 6.41
C THR A 94 -2.91 -14.85 6.93
N GLN A 95 -3.67 -14.15 6.06
CA GLN A 95 -4.54 -13.06 6.48
C GLN A 95 -5.71 -13.52 7.36
N CYS A 96 -6.28 -14.70 7.11
CA CYS A 96 -7.30 -15.31 7.96
C CYS A 96 -6.77 -15.60 9.37
N GLU A 97 -5.58 -16.17 9.48
CA GLU A 97 -4.92 -16.43 10.77
C GLU A 97 -4.73 -15.12 11.55
N ARG A 98 -4.16 -14.10 10.90
CA ARG A 98 -3.93 -12.79 11.50
C ARG A 98 -5.25 -12.11 11.93
N TYR A 99 -6.28 -12.18 11.10
CA TYR A 99 -7.61 -11.64 11.43
C TYR A 99 -8.21 -12.31 12.66
N CYS A 100 -8.21 -13.64 12.71
CA CYS A 100 -8.69 -14.41 13.86
C CYS A 100 -7.92 -14.09 15.14
N GLN A 101 -6.61 -13.87 15.07
CA GLN A 101 -5.81 -13.45 16.22
C GLN A 101 -6.20 -12.07 16.71
N ARG A 102 -6.33 -11.08 15.82
CA ARG A 102 -6.71 -9.70 16.19
C ARG A 102 -8.12 -9.62 16.79
N LYS A 103 -9.06 -10.44 16.32
CA LYS A 103 -10.43 -10.51 16.85
C LYS A 103 -10.54 -11.14 18.24
N LYS A 104 -9.53 -11.88 18.70
CA LYS A 104 -9.50 -12.45 20.06
C LYS A 104 -8.95 -11.49 21.11
N ILE A 105 -8.26 -10.43 20.68
CA ILE A 105 -7.57 -9.47 21.55
C ILE A 105 -8.45 -8.23 21.81
N GLY A 106 -9.45 -7.96 20.97
CA GLY A 106 -10.47 -6.93 21.19
C GLY A 106 -11.78 -7.54 21.64
#